data_AF-T0Z2Q9-F1
#
_entry.id   AF-T0Z2Q9-F1
#
_cell.length_a   1.000
_cell.length_b   1.000
_cell.length_c   1.000
_cell.angle_alpha   90.00
_cell.angle_beta   90.00
_cell.angle_gamma   90.00
#
_symmetry.space_group_name_H-M   'P 1'
#
loop_
_entity.id
_entity.type
_entity.pdbx_description
1 polymer ?
#
loop_
_entity_poly.entity_id
_entity_poly.type
_entity_poly.pdbx_seq_one_letter_code
_entity_poly.pdbx_strand_id
1 'polypeptide(L)'
;MGLIAGKKFQNDALKYSDILFGSTHKSFFGPQGGILLTNQEELFHQAEFNTVWRTMDNYHPNRVAALGIAAQDLIAFGEDYASKIVNNSKGLGKALEERGIPVQFQPWYSESHQILLSPKINERYGSFLEISRKLEKNGIICDREGRIGLSEATRRGFNDMDRIA
;
A
#
# COMPACT_ATOMS: atom_id res chain seq x y z
N MET A 1 -1.31 4.57 4.62
CA MET A 1 -0.62 4.64 5.93
C MET A 1 0.89 4.56 5.80
N GLY A 2 1.50 3.49 5.29
CA GLY A 2 2.97 3.41 5.21
C GLY A 2 3.62 4.48 4.35
N LEU A 3 3.07 4.76 3.16
CA LEU A 3 3.58 5.84 2.29
C LEU A 3 3.36 7.24 2.88
N ILE A 4 2.30 7.42 3.68
CA ILE A 4 2.03 8.68 4.39
C ILE A 4 3.09 8.86 5.50
N ALA A 5 3.32 7.81 6.31
CA ALA A 5 4.36 7.80 7.34
C ALA A 5 5.76 8.03 6.76
N GLY A 6 6.05 7.47 5.58
CA GLY A 6 7.28 7.70 4.81
C GLY A 6 7.28 8.99 3.98
N LYS A 7 6.29 9.87 4.16
CA LYS A 7 6.18 11.19 3.52
C LYS A 7 6.17 11.21 1.98
N LYS A 8 5.82 10.09 1.31
CA LYS A 8 5.78 10.00 -0.16
C LYS A 8 4.39 9.97 -0.77
N PHE A 9 3.34 9.97 0.05
CA PHE A 9 1.96 10.07 -0.43
C PHE A 9 1.15 10.90 0.55
N GLN A 10 0.64 12.06 0.14
CA GLN A 10 -0.20 12.95 0.96
C GLN A 10 0.34 13.10 2.39
N ASN A 11 1.59 13.55 2.53
CA ASN A 11 2.29 13.63 3.81
C ASN A 11 1.67 14.66 4.78
N ASP A 12 0.81 15.53 4.27
CA ASP A 12 0.04 16.54 4.97
C ASP A 12 -1.46 16.19 5.06
N ALA A 13 -1.83 14.91 4.90
CA ALA A 13 -3.24 14.48 4.91
C ALA A 13 -4.04 15.06 6.08
N LEU A 14 -3.50 15.04 7.31
CA LEU A 14 -4.15 15.58 8.52
C LEU A 14 -4.32 17.11 8.53
N LYS A 15 -3.70 17.85 7.60
CA LYS A 15 -4.00 19.28 7.39
C LYS A 15 -5.34 19.49 6.67
N TYR A 16 -5.74 18.51 5.86
CA TYR A 16 -6.93 18.56 5.02
C TYR A 16 -8.02 17.56 5.45
N SER A 17 -7.78 16.82 6.53
CA SER A 17 -8.72 15.85 7.10
C SER A 17 -8.72 15.92 8.62
N ASP A 18 -9.90 15.89 9.23
CA ASP A 18 -10.05 15.83 10.67
C ASP A 18 -9.58 14.50 11.26
N ILE A 19 -9.80 13.41 10.51
CA ILE A 19 -9.49 12.04 10.90
C ILE A 19 -8.82 11.32 9.73
N LEU A 20 -7.72 10.63 10.02
CA LEU A 20 -7.08 9.67 9.12
C LEU A 20 -7.25 8.26 9.68
N PHE A 21 -7.93 7.40 8.94
CA PHE A 21 -8.16 6.00 9.32
C PHE A 21 -7.56 5.06 8.29
N GLY A 22 -6.95 3.95 8.74
CA GLY A 22 -6.40 2.96 7.82
C GLY A 22 -5.88 1.70 8.48
N SER A 23 -5.48 0.75 7.64
CA SER A 23 -4.91 -0.52 8.07
C SER A 23 -3.44 -0.41 8.48
N THR A 24 -3.02 -1.23 9.45
CA THR A 24 -1.62 -1.32 9.94
C THR A 24 -0.80 -2.46 9.34
N HIS A 25 -1.29 -3.13 8.29
CA HIS A 25 -0.71 -4.39 7.74
C HIS A 25 -0.68 -4.45 6.19
N LYS A 26 -0.54 -3.29 5.55
CA LYS A 26 -0.46 -3.16 4.09
C LYS A 26 0.87 -2.50 3.74
N SER A 27 0.84 -1.29 3.16
CA SER A 27 2.04 -0.48 3.03
C SER A 27 2.62 -0.04 4.38
N PHE A 28 1.78 0.06 5.42
CA PHE A 28 2.26 0.03 6.80
C PHE A 28 2.46 -1.44 7.15
N PHE A 29 3.71 -1.87 7.33
CA PHE A 29 4.11 -3.28 7.43
C PHE A 29 4.04 -3.84 8.87
N GLY A 30 3.02 -3.43 9.63
CA GLY A 30 2.79 -3.88 10.99
C GLY A 30 1.77 -5.03 11.08
N PRO A 31 1.25 -5.32 12.29
CA PRO A 31 0.30 -6.40 12.52
C PRO A 31 -1.08 -6.07 11.96
N GLN A 32 -1.88 -7.12 11.69
CA GLN A 32 -3.25 -6.98 11.21
C GLN A 32 -4.12 -6.12 12.14
N GLY A 33 -4.96 -5.28 11.54
CA GLY A 33 -5.86 -4.35 12.23
C GLY A 33 -5.81 -2.92 11.66
N GLY A 34 -6.41 -1.98 12.38
CA GLY A 34 -6.52 -0.57 12.00
C GLY A 34 -5.89 0.40 12.99
N ILE A 35 -5.74 1.64 12.53
CA ILE A 35 -5.32 2.82 13.30
C ILE A 35 -6.20 4.00 12.90
N LEU A 36 -6.56 4.82 13.88
CA LEU A 36 -7.24 6.11 13.72
C LEU A 36 -6.31 7.19 14.26
N LEU A 37 -6.11 8.24 13.49
CA LEU A 37 -5.27 9.38 13.83
C LEU A 37 -6.10 10.66 13.69
N THR A 38 -5.93 11.58 14.63
CA THR A 38 -6.47 12.94 14.56
C THR A 38 -5.53 13.89 15.28
N ASN A 39 -5.49 15.15 14.84
CA ASN A 39 -4.82 16.24 15.55
C ASN A 39 -5.77 16.98 16.50
N GLN A 40 -7.04 16.57 16.59
CA GLN A 40 -8.06 17.22 17.40
C GLN A 40 -8.42 16.33 18.58
N GLU A 41 -8.07 16.78 19.79
CA GLU A 41 -8.29 16.04 21.03
C GLU A 41 -9.78 15.73 21.26
N GLU A 42 -10.68 16.69 20.96
CA GLU A 42 -12.12 16.48 21.08
C GLU A 42 -12.62 15.32 20.19
N LEU A 43 -12.12 15.22 18.94
CA LEU A 43 -12.48 14.12 18.06
C LEU A 43 -11.91 12.78 18.53
N PHE A 44 -10.73 12.79 19.16
CA PHE A 44 -10.17 11.60 19.77
C PHE A 44 -11.05 11.09 20.91
N HIS A 45 -11.46 11.97 21.83
CA HIS A 45 -12.35 11.62 22.95
C HIS A 45 -13.72 11.14 22.46
N GLN A 46 -14.27 11.79 21.42
CA GLN A 46 -15.52 11.33 20.80
C GLN A 46 -15.36 9.94 20.16
N ALA A 47 -14.25 9.67 19.47
CA ALA A 47 -13.98 8.36 18.90
C ALA A 47 -13.82 7.30 19.99
N GLU A 48 -13.06 7.58 21.05
CA GLU A 48 -12.86 6.68 22.19
C GLU A 48 -14.20 6.34 22.85
N PHE A 49 -14.98 7.36 23.23
CA PHE A 49 -16.29 7.19 23.88
C PHE A 49 -17.28 6.37 23.04
N ASN A 50 -17.22 6.48 21.71
CA ASN A 50 -18.11 5.75 20.80
C ASN A 50 -17.57 4.37 20.38
N THR A 51 -16.33 4.02 20.75
CA THR A 51 -15.73 2.74 20.36
C THR A 51 -15.60 1.80 21.55
N VAL A 52 -14.99 2.28 22.65
CA VAL A 52 -14.79 1.50 23.87
C VAL A 52 -16.15 1.23 24.55
N TRP A 53 -16.34 0.01 25.02
CA TRP A 53 -17.58 -0.53 25.61
C TRP A 53 -18.81 -0.61 24.67
N ARG A 54 -18.68 -0.13 23.42
CA ARG A 54 -19.73 -0.24 22.40
C ARG A 54 -19.42 -1.27 21.33
N THR A 55 -18.17 -1.27 20.85
CA THR A 55 -17.71 -2.15 19.77
C THR A 55 -16.48 -2.97 20.16
N MET A 56 -15.77 -2.53 21.18
CA MET A 56 -14.58 -3.19 21.72
C MET A 56 -14.51 -2.95 23.24
N ASP A 57 -13.97 -3.91 23.97
CA ASP A 57 -13.70 -3.81 25.41
C ASP A 57 -12.18 -3.72 25.61
N ASN A 58 -11.52 -4.87 25.59
CA ASN A 58 -10.07 -4.95 25.77
C ASN A 58 -9.31 -4.81 24.44
N TYR A 59 -8.14 -4.18 24.50
CA TYR A 59 -7.19 -4.19 23.39
C TYR A 59 -6.30 -5.42 23.45
N HIS A 60 -5.73 -5.84 22.32
CA HIS A 60 -4.81 -6.98 22.24
C HIS A 60 -3.36 -6.50 22.51
N PRO A 61 -2.75 -6.77 23.69
CA PRO A 61 -1.47 -6.16 24.05
C PRO A 61 -0.32 -6.62 23.15
N ASN A 62 -0.32 -7.91 22.74
CA ASN A 62 0.63 -8.46 21.79
C ASN A 62 0.57 -7.74 20.42
N ARG A 63 -0.63 -7.38 19.96
CA ARG A 63 -0.81 -6.60 18.73
C ARG A 63 -0.24 -5.20 18.89
N VAL A 64 -0.53 -4.52 20.00
CA VAL A 64 -0.02 -3.15 20.26
C VAL A 64 1.50 -3.15 20.36
N ALA A 65 2.10 -4.13 21.02
CA ALA A 65 3.55 -4.31 21.07
C ALA A 65 4.16 -4.49 19.66
N ALA A 66 3.60 -5.38 18.85
CA ALA A 66 4.06 -5.58 17.46
C ALA A 66 3.88 -4.33 16.59
N LEU A 67 2.81 -3.56 16.80
CA LEU A 67 2.58 -2.28 16.12
C LEU A 67 3.64 -1.24 16.52
N GLY A 68 4.01 -1.19 17.81
CA GLY A 68 5.08 -0.31 18.29
C GLY A 68 6.42 -0.56 17.61
N ILE A 69 6.81 -1.84 17.46
CA ILE A 69 8.03 -2.22 16.73
C ILE A 69 7.96 -1.80 15.26
N ALA A 70 6.84 -2.07 14.57
CA ALA A 70 6.67 -1.66 13.18
C ALA A 70 6.68 -0.13 13.00
N ALA A 71 6.13 0.61 13.97
CA ALA A 71 6.17 2.07 13.97
C ALA A 71 7.59 2.60 14.17
N GLN A 72 8.37 1.98 15.07
CA GLN A 72 9.78 2.31 15.27
C GLN A 72 10.61 2.13 13.98
N ASP A 73 10.41 1.01 13.27
CA ASP A 73 11.02 0.77 11.96
C ASP A 73 10.63 1.85 10.94
N LEU A 74 9.36 2.26 10.89
CA LEU A 74 8.89 3.31 10.00
C LEU A 74 9.48 4.68 10.35
N ILE A 75 9.71 4.98 11.63
CA ILE A 75 10.39 6.21 12.05
C ILE A 75 11.84 6.21 11.53
N ALA A 76 12.54 5.09 11.68
CA ALA A 76 13.95 4.98 11.29
C ALA A 76 14.16 4.91 9.76
N PHE A 77 13.31 4.17 9.05
CA PHE A 77 13.55 3.78 7.65
C PHE A 77 12.38 4.08 6.70
N GLY A 78 11.27 4.62 7.21
CA GLY A 78 10.02 4.73 6.45
C GLY A 78 10.11 5.62 5.22
N GLU A 79 10.91 6.69 5.25
CA GLU A 79 11.07 7.59 4.11
C GLU A 79 11.82 6.93 2.94
N ASP A 80 12.94 6.25 3.21
CA ASP A 80 13.66 5.48 2.19
C ASP A 80 12.80 4.32 1.65
N TYR A 81 12.15 3.58 2.55
CA TYR A 81 11.22 2.52 2.20
C TYR A 81 10.09 3.00 1.27
N ALA A 82 9.41 4.09 1.61
CA ALA A 82 8.32 4.63 0.80
C ALA A 82 8.82 5.17 -0.55
N SER A 83 10.00 5.80 -0.56
CA SER A 83 10.64 6.27 -1.80
C SER A 83 10.89 5.12 -2.76
N LYS A 84 11.48 4.03 -2.27
CA LYS A 84 11.76 2.83 -3.05
C LYS A 84 10.48 2.22 -3.63
N ILE A 85 9.39 2.17 -2.86
CA ILE A 85 8.11 1.64 -3.35
C ILE A 85 7.56 2.46 -4.51
N VAL A 86 7.55 3.79 -4.38
CA VAL A 86 7.03 4.68 -5.43
C VAL A 86 7.89 4.57 -6.68
N ASN A 87 9.22 4.60 -6.53
CA ASN A 87 10.15 4.44 -7.64
C ASN A 87 10.00 3.08 -8.34
N ASN A 88 9.89 1.99 -7.58
CA ASN A 88 9.64 0.66 -8.13
C ASN A 88 8.30 0.59 -8.85
N SER A 89 7.25 1.24 -8.34
CA SER A 89 5.92 1.25 -8.96
C SER A 89 5.95 1.99 -10.29
N LYS A 90 6.59 3.16 -10.35
CA LYS A 90 6.83 3.87 -11.61
C LYS A 90 7.68 3.07 -12.60
N GLY A 91 8.78 2.49 -12.11
CA GLY A 91 9.71 1.70 -12.91
C GLY A 91 9.03 0.48 -13.53
N LEU A 92 8.25 -0.27 -12.75
CA LEU A 92 7.51 -1.42 -13.26
C LEU A 92 6.45 -1.01 -14.30
N GLY A 93 5.69 0.05 -14.03
CA GLY A 93 4.70 0.55 -14.98
C GLY A 93 5.32 0.91 -16.33
N LYS A 94 6.46 1.61 -16.30
CA LYS A 94 7.24 1.93 -17.50
C LYS A 94 7.78 0.68 -18.21
N ALA A 95 8.43 -0.22 -17.47
CA ALA A 95 9.06 -1.42 -18.04
C ALA A 95 8.05 -2.37 -18.71
N LEU A 96 6.84 -2.48 -18.13
CA LEU A 96 5.74 -3.24 -18.73
C LEU A 96 5.23 -2.59 -20.03
N GLU A 97 5.04 -1.27 -20.03
CA GLU A 97 4.60 -0.53 -21.23
C GLU A 97 5.59 -0.69 -22.38
N GLU A 98 6.90 -0.58 -22.10
CA GLU A 98 7.98 -0.79 -23.08
C GLU A 98 8.02 -2.22 -23.65
N ARG A 99 7.50 -3.20 -22.91
CA ARG A 99 7.33 -4.61 -23.35
C ARG A 99 5.97 -4.87 -24.00
N GLY A 100 5.17 -3.83 -24.25
CA GLY A 100 3.86 -3.92 -24.89
C GLY A 100 2.76 -4.48 -23.98
N ILE A 101 2.94 -4.39 -22.66
CA ILE A 101 1.89 -4.67 -21.67
C ILE A 101 1.31 -3.31 -21.24
N PRO A 102 0.07 -2.98 -21.64
CA PRO A 102 -0.44 -1.63 -21.47
C PRO A 102 -0.78 -1.34 -20.00
N VAL A 103 -0.33 -0.20 -19.48
CA VAL A 103 -0.50 0.29 -18.11
C VAL A 103 -1.21 1.65 -18.13
N GLN A 104 -2.03 1.94 -17.12
CA GLN A 104 -2.73 3.22 -17.02
C GLN A 104 -1.80 4.38 -16.63
N PHE A 105 -2.24 5.61 -16.95
CA PHE A 105 -1.66 6.87 -16.47
C PHE A 105 -0.23 7.19 -16.96
N GLN A 106 0.17 6.67 -18.13
CA GLN A 106 1.39 7.12 -18.80
C GLN A 106 1.40 8.66 -18.97
N PRO A 107 2.55 9.36 -18.82
CA PRO A 107 3.88 8.85 -18.46
C PRO A 107 4.16 8.77 -16.95
N TRP A 108 3.18 9.05 -16.09
CA TRP A 108 3.39 9.10 -14.64
C TRP A 108 3.30 7.72 -13.98
N TYR A 109 2.44 6.83 -14.49
CA TYR A 109 2.16 5.46 -14.06
C TYR A 109 1.64 5.31 -12.62
N SER A 110 2.38 5.81 -11.61
CA SER A 110 1.97 5.78 -10.21
C SER A 110 2.77 6.76 -9.34
N GLU A 111 2.10 7.48 -8.45
CA GLU A 111 2.73 8.17 -7.30
C GLU A 111 2.51 7.38 -5.99
N SER A 112 2.11 6.11 -6.10
CA SER A 112 1.71 5.28 -4.96
C SER A 112 2.49 3.95 -4.92
N HIS A 113 1.90 2.92 -4.30
CA HIS A 113 2.51 1.61 -4.10
C HIS A 113 2.02 0.53 -5.08
N GLN A 114 1.19 0.92 -6.04
CA GLN A 114 0.56 0.03 -6.99
C GLN A 114 0.52 0.64 -8.38
N ILE A 115 0.52 -0.20 -9.39
CA ILE A 115 0.17 0.15 -10.77
C ILE A 115 -1.16 -0.50 -11.16
N LEU A 116 -1.79 0.04 -12.20
CA LEU A 116 -3.03 -0.49 -12.76
C LEU A 116 -2.81 -0.85 -14.22
N LEU A 117 -2.99 -2.13 -14.56
CA LEU A 117 -2.98 -2.59 -15.94
C LEU A 117 -4.16 -1.96 -16.71
N SER A 118 -3.92 -1.62 -17.97
CA SER A 118 -4.96 -1.09 -18.84
C SER A 118 -5.91 -2.21 -19.28
N PRO A 119 -7.24 -2.00 -19.30
CA PRO A 119 -8.18 -2.99 -19.84
C PRO A 119 -7.88 -3.45 -21.27
N LYS A 120 -7.11 -2.66 -22.05
CA LYS A 120 -6.60 -3.05 -23.37
C LYS A 120 -5.84 -4.38 -23.34
N ILE A 121 -5.22 -4.75 -22.21
CA ILE A 121 -4.53 -6.03 -22.06
C ILE A 121 -5.47 -7.22 -22.29
N ASN A 122 -6.78 -7.04 -22.04
CA ASN A 122 -7.76 -8.12 -22.13
C ASN A 122 -7.98 -8.60 -23.57
N GLU A 123 -7.73 -7.75 -24.56
CA GLU A 123 -7.80 -8.10 -25.98
C GLU A 123 -6.81 -9.21 -26.36
N ARG A 124 -5.67 -9.27 -25.66
CA ARG A 124 -4.59 -10.22 -25.94
C ARG A 124 -4.50 -11.37 -24.93
N TYR A 125 -4.80 -11.11 -23.66
CA TYR A 125 -4.49 -12.06 -22.58
C TYR A 125 -5.71 -12.64 -21.86
N GLY A 126 -6.92 -12.16 -22.18
CA GLY A 126 -8.17 -12.51 -21.50
C GLY A 126 -8.49 -11.57 -20.33
N SER A 127 -9.57 -11.86 -19.62
CA SER A 127 -10.01 -11.08 -18.45
C SER A 127 -8.95 -10.99 -17.35
N PHE A 128 -9.02 -9.97 -16.48
CA PHE A 128 -8.12 -9.87 -15.32
C PHE A 128 -8.18 -11.10 -14.38
N LEU A 129 -9.31 -11.81 -14.32
CA LEU A 129 -9.42 -13.08 -13.60
C LEU A 129 -8.52 -14.16 -14.24
N GLU A 130 -8.52 -14.28 -15.56
CA GLU A 130 -7.71 -15.26 -16.28
C GLU A 130 -6.23 -14.91 -16.20
N ILE A 131 -5.90 -13.62 -16.31
CA ILE A 131 -4.55 -13.10 -16.12
C ILE A 131 -4.05 -13.43 -14.70
N SER A 132 -4.83 -13.10 -13.67
CA SER A 132 -4.50 -13.39 -12.27
C SER A 132 -4.25 -14.88 -12.03
N ARG A 133 -5.09 -15.77 -12.57
CA ARG A 133 -4.88 -17.22 -12.48
C ARG A 133 -3.63 -17.70 -13.21
N LYS A 134 -3.29 -17.11 -14.35
CA LYS A 134 -2.05 -17.44 -15.08
C LYS A 134 -0.82 -16.99 -14.28
N LEU A 135 -0.84 -15.79 -13.71
CA LEU A 135 0.23 -15.29 -12.86
C LEU A 135 0.38 -16.13 -11.59
N GLU A 136 -0.73 -16.51 -10.93
CA GLU A 136 -0.74 -17.34 -9.73
C GLU A 136 -0.10 -18.72 -9.99
N LYS A 137 -0.40 -19.35 -11.14
CA LYS A 137 0.25 -20.61 -11.56
C LYS A 137 1.77 -20.50 -11.73
N ASN A 138 2.30 -19.29 -11.90
CA ASN A 138 3.73 -19.00 -12.01
C ASN A 138 4.30 -18.36 -10.72
N GLY A 139 3.56 -18.41 -9.61
CA GLY A 139 4.01 -17.88 -8.32
C GLY A 139 3.93 -16.36 -8.18
N ILE A 140 3.21 -15.67 -9.08
CA ILE A 140 3.00 -14.22 -9.03
C ILE A 140 1.57 -13.96 -8.56
N ILE A 141 1.41 -13.42 -7.37
CA ILE A 141 0.10 -13.13 -6.79
C ILE A 141 -0.28 -11.68 -7.09
N CYS A 142 -1.37 -11.50 -7.82
CA CYS A 142 -2.01 -10.20 -8.03
C CYS A 142 -3.52 -10.34 -7.80
N ASP A 143 -4.20 -9.21 -7.69
CA ASP A 143 -5.66 -9.24 -7.59
C ASP A 143 -6.32 -9.56 -8.95
N ARG A 144 -7.65 -9.59 -8.95
CA ARG A 144 -8.46 -9.91 -10.13
C ARG A 144 -8.97 -8.67 -10.86
N GLU A 145 -8.42 -7.50 -10.52
CA GLU A 145 -8.81 -6.19 -11.06
C GLU A 145 -7.66 -5.50 -11.82
N GLY A 146 -6.56 -6.23 -12.07
CA GLY A 146 -5.41 -5.71 -12.80
C GLY A 146 -4.51 -4.79 -11.96
N ARG A 147 -4.60 -4.83 -10.63
CA ARG A 147 -3.72 -4.06 -9.74
C ARG A 147 -2.53 -4.91 -9.31
N ILE A 148 -1.34 -4.32 -9.42
CA ILE A 148 -0.09 -4.93 -8.96
C ILE A 148 0.53 -4.01 -7.91
N GLY A 149 0.68 -4.51 -6.68
CA GLY A 149 1.27 -3.78 -5.56
C GLY A 149 2.71 -4.21 -5.29
N LEU A 150 3.59 -3.26 -4.94
CA LEU A 150 5.02 -3.50 -4.78
C LEU A 150 5.54 -3.32 -3.35
N SER A 151 4.66 -3.18 -2.37
CA SER A 151 5.07 -2.97 -0.97
C SER A 151 5.88 -4.14 -0.40
N GLU A 152 5.44 -5.37 -0.66
CA GLU A 152 6.12 -6.58 -0.19
C GLU A 152 7.43 -6.83 -0.96
N ALA A 153 7.37 -6.84 -2.29
CA ALA A 153 8.54 -7.05 -3.15
C ALA A 153 9.67 -6.07 -2.80
N THR A 154 9.34 -4.78 -2.64
CA THR A 154 10.32 -3.77 -2.25
C THR A 154 10.90 -4.04 -0.86
N ARG A 155 10.09 -4.46 0.12
CA ARG A 155 10.58 -4.80 1.47
C ARG A 155 11.46 -6.05 1.48
N ARG A 156 11.25 -6.98 0.56
CA ARG A 156 12.11 -8.15 0.33
C ARG A 156 13.39 -7.83 -0.45
N GLY A 157 13.60 -6.57 -0.85
CA GLY A 157 14.83 -6.11 -1.50
C GLY A 157 14.81 -6.09 -3.02
N PHE A 158 13.66 -6.31 -3.66
CA PHE A 158 13.54 -6.23 -5.11
C PHE A 158 13.61 -4.76 -5.58
N ASN A 159 14.50 -4.46 -6.52
CA ASN A 159 14.80 -3.11 -7.02
C ASN A 159 15.01 -3.02 -8.54
N ASP A 160 15.23 -4.13 -9.23
CA ASP A 160 15.37 -4.19 -10.69
C ASP A 160 14.03 -4.50 -11.35
N MET A 161 13.27 -3.45 -11.68
CA MET A 161 11.93 -3.61 -12.25
C MET A 161 11.95 -4.07 -13.71
N ASP A 162 13.05 -3.82 -14.43
CA ASP A 162 13.22 -4.31 -15.80
C ASP A 162 13.37 -5.83 -15.84
N ARG A 163 14.09 -6.41 -14.88
CA ARG A 163 14.18 -7.86 -14.75
C ARG A 163 12.84 -8.49 -14.33
N ILE A 164 12.03 -7.77 -13.57
CA ILE A 164 10.74 -8.27 -13.05
C ILE A 164 9.63 -8.18 -14.12
N ALA A 165 9.68 -7.17 -14.99
CA ALA A 165 8.72 -6.95 -16.08
C ALA A 165 8.88 -7.94 -17.24
#